data_AF-A0A926YJN0-F1
#
_entry.id   AF-A0A926YJN0-F1
#
_cell.length_a   1.000
_cell.length_b   1.000
_cell.length_c   1.000
_cell.angle_alpha   90.00
_cell.angle_beta   90.00
_cell.angle_gamma   90.00
#
_symmetry.space_group_name_H-M   'P 1'
#
loop_
_entity.id
_entity.type
_entity.pdbx_description
1 polymer ?
#
loop_
_entity_poly.entity_id
_entity_poly.type
_entity_poly.pdbx_seq_one_letter_code
_entity_poly.pdbx_strand_id
1 'polypeptide(L)'
;LKAAPGENESIDVIREAALRDYTQAINLRSNSSVRATALTNRGNVLLARNDLPAAFRDYNQAVQINPNYAAAYYNRGMASQTLNRRDPAITDFRRAADLYQAQGYPRLQTEALNRIKGLQQSQTTAPPPTQSPQTR
;
A
#
# COMPACT_ATOMS: atom_id res chain seq x y z
N LEU A 1 -5.69 -22.55 -9.55
CA LEU A 1 -6.87 -22.58 -8.65
C LEU A 1 -7.77 -21.41 -9.03
N LYS A 2 -8.78 -21.63 -9.88
CA LYS A 2 -9.85 -20.65 -10.11
C LYS A 2 -10.90 -20.91 -9.04
N ALA A 3 -11.23 -19.91 -8.23
CA ALA A 3 -12.28 -20.00 -7.22
C ALA A 3 -13.62 -20.39 -7.87
N ALA A 4 -14.45 -21.14 -7.14
CA ALA A 4 -15.75 -21.60 -7.63
C ALA A 4 -16.69 -20.39 -7.84
N PRO A 5 -17.58 -20.41 -8.85
CA PRO A 5 -18.40 -19.25 -9.23
C PRO A 5 -19.23 -18.63 -8.09
N GLY A 6 -19.66 -19.40 -7.07
CA GLY A 6 -20.39 -18.89 -5.91
C GLY A 6 -19.53 -18.21 -4.82
N GLU A 7 -18.23 -18.53 -4.73
CA GLU A 7 -17.32 -17.89 -3.78
C GLU A 7 -16.97 -16.46 -4.23
N ASN A 8 -16.84 -16.26 -5.54
CA ASN A 8 -16.46 -14.96 -6.10
C ASN A 8 -17.60 -13.94 -6.01
N GLU A 9 -18.86 -14.35 -6.21
CA GLU A 9 -20.04 -13.50 -5.99
C GLU A 9 -20.17 -13.09 -4.52
N SER A 10 -19.92 -14.02 -3.59
CA SER A 10 -19.95 -13.73 -2.15
C SER A 10 -18.87 -12.73 -1.74
N ILE A 11 -17.65 -12.89 -2.27
CA ILE A 11 -16.52 -11.99 -2.01
C ILE A 11 -16.80 -10.58 -2.57
N ASP A 12 -17.33 -10.47 -3.78
CA ASP A 12 -17.62 -9.18 -4.38
C ASP A 12 -18.76 -8.45 -3.67
N VAL A 13 -19.80 -9.17 -3.21
CA VAL A 13 -20.86 -8.57 -2.36
C VAL A 13 -20.29 -8.02 -1.05
N ILE A 14 -19.40 -8.77 -0.39
CA ILE A 14 -18.74 -8.32 0.85
C ILE A 14 -17.87 -7.08 0.58
N ARG A 15 -17.12 -7.06 -0.54
CA ARG A 15 -16.31 -5.89 -0.93
C ARG A 15 -17.17 -4.67 -1.21
N GLU A 16 -18.28 -4.81 -1.93
CA GLU A 16 -19.20 -3.70 -2.19
C GLU A 16 -19.87 -3.18 -0.91
N ALA A 17 -20.23 -4.05 0.03
CA ALA A 17 -20.67 -3.65 1.36
C ALA A 17 -19.58 -2.85 2.10
N ALA A 18 -18.35 -3.37 2.15
CA ALA A 18 -17.23 -2.70 2.80
C ALA A 18 -16.92 -1.32 2.18
N LEU A 19 -16.93 -1.21 0.84
CA LEU A 19 -16.72 0.07 0.15
C LEU A 19 -17.78 1.11 0.53
N ARG A 20 -19.05 0.70 0.63
CA ARG A 20 -20.15 1.57 1.08
C ARG A 20 -19.96 2.01 2.52
N ASP A 21 -19.68 1.08 3.43
CA ASP A 21 -19.51 1.37 4.85
C ASP A 21 -18.32 2.32 5.10
N TYR A 22 -17.17 2.07 4.48
CA TYR A 22 -16.02 2.97 4.60
C TYR A 22 -16.29 4.33 3.98
N THR A 23 -17.01 4.40 2.86
CA THR A 23 -17.39 5.68 2.25
C THR A 23 -18.30 6.49 3.18
N GLN A 24 -19.26 5.83 3.83
CA GLN A 24 -20.09 6.48 4.84
C GLN A 24 -19.23 6.98 6.02
N ALA A 25 -18.34 6.15 6.56
CA ALA A 25 -17.46 6.54 7.67
C ALA A 25 -16.57 7.76 7.34
N ILE A 26 -16.14 7.90 6.08
CA ILE A 26 -15.35 9.04 5.59
C ILE A 26 -16.18 10.32 5.51
N ASN A 27 -17.45 10.21 5.13
CA ASN A 27 -18.36 11.33 4.89
C ASN A 27 -19.06 11.83 6.17
N LEU A 28 -19.18 10.98 7.19
CA LEU A 28 -19.66 11.39 8.51
C LEU A 28 -18.69 12.37 9.19
N ARG A 29 -19.16 13.13 10.19
CA ARG A 29 -18.31 13.96 11.10
C ARG A 29 -17.45 13.08 12.03
N SER A 30 -16.89 12.01 11.50
CA SER A 30 -15.94 11.13 12.16
C SER A 30 -14.67 11.90 12.47
N ASN A 31 -14.07 11.64 13.63
CA ASN A 31 -12.79 12.27 13.97
C ASN A 31 -11.69 11.84 12.96
N SER A 32 -10.62 12.63 12.91
CA SER A 32 -9.51 12.43 11.96
C SER A 32 -8.92 11.03 11.99
N SER A 33 -8.84 10.40 13.17
CA SER A 33 -8.32 9.03 13.29
C SER A 33 -9.22 8.01 12.61
N VAL A 34 -10.53 8.06 12.86
CA VAL A 34 -11.51 7.15 12.24
C VAL A 34 -11.50 7.33 10.73
N ARG A 35 -11.44 8.58 10.25
CA ARG A 35 -11.39 8.88 8.82
C ARG A 35 -10.12 8.33 8.15
N ALA A 36 -8.95 8.47 8.78
CA ALA A 36 -7.71 7.89 8.27
C ALA A 36 -7.77 6.35 8.20
N THR A 37 -8.31 5.70 9.23
CA THR A 37 -8.53 4.23 9.23
C THR A 37 -9.48 3.79 8.12
N ALA A 38 -10.62 4.49 7.97
CA ALA A 38 -11.61 4.17 6.93
C ALA A 38 -11.03 4.30 5.52
N LEU A 39 -10.25 5.36 5.25
CA LEU A 39 -9.54 5.54 3.98
C LEU A 39 -8.55 4.41 3.71
N THR A 40 -7.72 4.06 4.70
CA THR A 40 -6.76 2.95 4.54
C THR A 40 -7.46 1.63 4.25
N ASN A 41 -8.56 1.34 4.96
CA ASN A 41 -9.30 0.10 4.74
C ASN A 41 -10.02 0.08 3.39
N ARG A 42 -10.62 1.20 2.97
CA ARG A 42 -11.21 1.33 1.63
C ARG A 42 -10.16 1.15 0.54
N GLY A 43 -8.98 1.75 0.73
CA GLY A 43 -7.83 1.56 -0.15
C GLY A 43 -7.43 0.09 -0.29
N ASN A 44 -7.43 -0.69 0.79
CA ASN A 44 -7.13 -2.13 0.74
C ASN A 44 -8.15 -2.92 -0.08
N VAL A 45 -9.44 -2.58 0.05
CA VAL A 45 -10.50 -3.21 -0.75
C VAL A 45 -10.33 -2.86 -2.24
N LEU A 46 -10.01 -1.61 -2.54
CA LEU A 46 -9.75 -1.14 -3.91
C LEU A 46 -8.51 -1.81 -4.52
N LEU A 47 -7.43 -1.95 -3.74
CA LEU A 47 -6.23 -2.68 -4.13
C LEU A 47 -6.55 -4.14 -4.48
N ALA A 48 -7.38 -4.82 -3.66
CA ALA A 48 -7.82 -6.18 -3.93
C ALA A 48 -8.70 -6.31 -5.18
N ARG A 49 -9.33 -5.22 -5.62
CA ARG A 49 -10.06 -5.12 -6.90
C ARG A 49 -9.20 -4.65 -8.07
N ASN A 50 -7.89 -4.50 -7.86
CA ASN A 50 -6.94 -3.95 -8.84
C ASN A 50 -7.22 -2.49 -9.25
N ASP A 51 -8.02 -1.74 -8.48
CA ASP A 51 -8.19 -0.30 -8.64
C ASP A 51 -7.08 0.46 -7.88
N LEU A 52 -5.87 0.33 -8.42
CA LEU A 52 -4.66 0.93 -7.86
C LEU A 52 -4.72 2.46 -7.77
N PRO A 53 -5.24 3.20 -8.77
CA PRO A 53 -5.34 4.66 -8.68
C PRO A 53 -6.26 5.13 -7.54
N ALA A 54 -7.43 4.50 -7.36
CA ALA A 54 -8.34 4.86 -6.28
C ALA A 54 -7.76 4.50 -4.92
N ALA A 55 -7.13 3.31 -4.79
CA ALA A 55 -6.44 2.91 -3.56
C ALA A 55 -5.35 3.90 -3.17
N PHE A 56 -4.51 4.32 -4.12
CA PHE A 56 -3.43 5.27 -3.89
C PHE A 56 -3.94 6.65 -3.43
N ARG A 57 -5.05 7.13 -4.01
CA ARG A 57 -5.71 8.36 -3.57
C ARG A 57 -6.18 8.26 -2.11
N ASP A 58 -6.80 7.15 -1.75
CA ASP A 58 -7.29 6.94 -0.38
C ASP A 58 -6.14 6.86 0.63
N TYR A 59 -5.05 6.15 0.31
CA TYR A 59 -3.87 6.12 1.17
C TYR A 59 -3.20 7.49 1.30
N ASN A 60 -3.10 8.27 0.21
CA ASN A 60 -2.59 9.63 0.26
C ASN A 60 -3.39 10.50 1.22
N GLN A 61 -4.71 10.44 1.13
CA GLN A 61 -5.58 11.19 2.03
C GLN A 61 -5.44 10.70 3.47
N ALA A 62 -5.29 9.40 3.70
CA ALA A 62 -5.10 8.83 5.03
C ALA A 62 -3.83 9.36 5.71
N VAL A 63 -2.69 9.41 5.00
CA VAL A 63 -1.42 9.91 5.57
C VAL A 63 -1.41 11.44 5.76
N GLN A 64 -2.18 12.18 4.96
CA GLN A 64 -2.37 13.63 5.17
C GLN A 64 -3.19 13.91 6.43
N ILE A 65 -4.22 13.09 6.69
CA ILE A 65 -5.07 13.23 7.87
C ILE A 65 -4.34 12.75 9.14
N ASN A 66 -3.60 11.66 9.06
CA ASN A 66 -2.81 11.13 10.16
C ASN A 66 -1.37 10.80 9.70
N PRO A 67 -0.44 11.75 9.84
CA PRO A 67 0.97 11.56 9.48
C PRO A 67 1.73 10.53 10.32
N ASN A 68 1.11 10.04 11.39
CA ASN A 68 1.65 9.00 12.27
C ASN A 68 0.99 7.62 12.03
N TYR A 69 0.15 7.48 11.00
CA TYR A 69 -0.52 6.22 10.72
C TYR A 69 0.36 5.27 9.90
N ALA A 70 1.15 4.44 10.59
CA ALA A 70 2.13 3.54 9.97
C ALA A 70 1.53 2.62 8.89
N ALA A 71 0.34 2.06 9.14
CA ALA A 71 -0.33 1.16 8.19
C ALA A 71 -0.70 1.86 6.87
N ALA A 72 -1.07 3.14 6.89
CA ALA A 72 -1.37 3.89 5.68
C ALA A 72 -0.12 4.05 4.79
N TYR A 73 1.03 4.36 5.39
CA TYR A 73 2.30 4.40 4.66
C TYR A 73 2.67 3.02 4.11
N TYR A 74 2.56 1.96 4.91
CA TYR A 74 2.87 0.60 4.46
C TYR A 74 2.03 0.19 3.24
N ASN A 75 0.71 0.43 3.29
CA ASN A 75 -0.19 0.07 2.20
C ASN A 75 0.00 0.95 0.96
N ARG A 76 0.35 2.24 1.12
CA ARG A 76 0.76 3.10 0.00
C ARG A 76 2.06 2.64 -0.65
N GLY A 77 3.00 2.15 0.16
CA GLY A 77 4.24 1.53 -0.29
C GLY A 77 3.99 0.27 -1.11
N MET A 78 3.06 -0.58 -0.66
CA MET A 78 2.62 -1.76 -1.43
C MET A 78 1.99 -1.37 -2.76
N ALA A 79 1.06 -0.41 -2.78
CA ALA A 79 0.45 0.06 -4.03
C ALA A 79 1.50 0.63 -5.00
N SER A 80 2.48 1.38 -4.48
CA SER A 80 3.60 1.89 -5.26
C SER A 80 4.46 0.78 -5.84
N GLN A 81 4.75 -0.26 -5.05
CA GLN A 81 5.47 -1.45 -5.51
C GLN A 81 4.72 -2.17 -6.63
N THR A 82 3.40 -2.35 -6.51
CA THR A 82 2.55 -2.95 -7.56
C THR A 82 2.57 -2.12 -8.85
N LEU A 83 2.68 -0.79 -8.73
CA LEU A 83 2.83 0.13 -9.86
C LEU A 83 4.27 0.23 -10.40
N ASN A 84 5.19 -0.63 -9.95
CA ASN A 84 6.64 -0.56 -10.26
C ASN A 84 7.28 0.80 -9.91
N ARG A 85 6.65 1.58 -9.03
CA ARG A 85 7.17 2.85 -8.49
C ARG A 85 8.03 2.58 -7.28
N ARG A 86 9.25 2.13 -7.56
CA ARG A 86 10.18 1.64 -6.55
C ARG A 86 10.60 2.69 -5.53
N ASP A 87 11.05 3.87 -5.95
CA ASP A 87 11.55 4.88 -5.01
C ASP A 87 10.43 5.41 -4.09
N PRO A 88 9.21 5.69 -4.60
CA PRO A 88 8.07 5.97 -3.74
C PRO A 88 7.76 4.84 -2.76
N ALA A 89 7.82 3.58 -3.19
CA ALA A 89 7.60 2.42 -2.31
C ALA A 89 8.63 2.35 -1.17
N ILE A 90 9.92 2.54 -1.48
CA ILE A 90 10.99 2.55 -0.47
C ILE A 90 10.79 3.67 0.55
N THR A 91 10.46 4.88 0.07
CA THR A 91 10.18 6.04 0.93
C THR A 91 9.04 5.75 1.90
N ASP A 92 7.94 5.19 1.40
CA ASP A 92 6.78 4.86 2.21
C ASP A 92 7.04 3.73 3.21
N PHE A 93 7.72 2.66 2.79
CA PHE A 93 8.10 1.59 3.71
C PHE A 93 9.06 2.05 4.79
N ARG A 94 9.98 2.98 4.48
CA ARG A 94 10.88 3.57 5.50
C ARG A 94 10.08 4.35 6.52
N ARG A 95 9.17 5.21 6.07
CA ARG A 95 8.30 5.98 6.97
C ARG A 95 7.42 5.06 7.84
N ALA A 96 6.90 3.97 7.27
CA ALA A 96 6.17 2.97 8.03
C ALA A 96 7.05 2.29 9.10
N ALA A 97 8.28 1.91 8.76
CA ALA A 97 9.23 1.30 9.70
C ALA A 97 9.54 2.22 10.88
N ASP A 98 9.82 3.51 10.62
CA ASP A 98 10.10 4.50 11.66
C ASP A 98 8.91 4.67 12.62
N LEU A 99 7.69 4.71 12.06
CA LEU A 99 6.47 4.82 12.86
C LEU A 99 6.18 3.55 13.65
N TYR A 100 6.35 2.36 13.06
CA TYR A 100 6.20 1.09 13.78
C TYR A 100 7.20 0.95 14.92
N GLN A 101 8.43 1.44 14.75
CA GLN A 101 9.41 1.50 15.82
C GLN A 101 8.92 2.40 16.96
N ALA A 102 8.51 3.63 16.64
CA ALA A 102 8.01 4.60 17.62
C ALA A 102 6.75 4.09 18.36
N GLN A 103 5.95 3.23 17.71
CA GLN A 103 4.74 2.63 18.27
C GLN A 103 4.99 1.31 19.01
N GLY A 104 6.21 0.77 19.00
CA GLY A 104 6.53 -0.50 19.67
C GLY A 104 6.06 -1.74 18.92
N TYR A 105 6.00 -1.70 17.58
CA TYR A 105 5.61 -2.83 16.72
C TYR A 105 6.81 -3.41 15.94
N PRO A 106 7.76 -4.12 16.60
CA PRO A 106 9.01 -4.56 15.97
C PRO A 106 8.82 -5.57 14.83
N ARG A 107 7.75 -6.38 14.87
CA ARG A 107 7.42 -7.33 13.80
C ARG A 107 7.07 -6.60 12.49
N LEU A 108 6.20 -5.59 12.58
CA LEU A 108 5.77 -4.78 11.43
C LEU A 108 6.90 -3.88 10.92
N GLN A 109 7.74 -3.36 11.83
CA GLN A 109 8.96 -2.66 11.47
C GLN A 109 9.87 -3.57 10.62
N THR A 110 10.13 -4.79 11.09
CA THR A 110 10.98 -5.77 10.38
C THR A 110 10.41 -6.11 9.01
N GLU A 111 9.08 -6.29 8.92
CA GLU A 111 8.41 -6.54 7.66
C GLU A 111 8.62 -5.39 6.67
N ALA A 112 8.41 -4.14 7.09
CA ALA A 112 8.63 -2.96 6.25
C ALA A 112 10.10 -2.86 5.79
N LEU A 113 11.07 -3.13 6.67
CA LEU A 113 12.49 -3.14 6.31
C LEU A 113 12.84 -4.24 5.31
N ASN A 114 12.20 -5.41 5.41
CA ASN A 114 12.39 -6.49 4.45
C ASN A 114 11.84 -6.13 3.06
N ARG A 115 10.71 -5.41 2.99
CA ARG A 115 10.21 -4.87 1.72
C ARG A 115 11.23 -3.94 1.06
N ILE A 116 11.86 -3.05 1.83
CA ILE A 116 12.92 -2.17 1.33
C ILE A 116 14.11 -2.97 0.80
N LYS A 117 14.60 -3.97 1.54
CA LYS A 117 15.71 -4.83 1.12
C LYS A 117 15.40 -5.57 -0.18
N GLY A 118 14.21 -6.17 -0.28
CA GLY A 118 13.79 -6.90 -1.48
C GLY A 118 13.69 -5.98 -2.71
N LEU A 119 13.20 -4.76 -2.52
CA LEU A 119 13.26 -3.74 -3.56
C LEU A 119 14.74 -3.46 -3.90
N GLN A 120 15.58 -3.08 -2.94
CA GLN A 120 17.01 -2.77 -3.17
C GLN A 120 17.76 -3.84 -3.98
N GLN A 121 17.65 -5.11 -3.60
CA GLN A 121 18.37 -6.23 -4.21
C GLN A 121 17.94 -6.52 -5.66
N SER A 122 16.70 -6.21 -6.04
CA SER A 122 16.27 -6.36 -7.44
C SER A 122 16.94 -5.39 -8.42
N GLN A 123 17.70 -4.38 -7.94
CA GLN A 123 18.55 -3.53 -8.82
C GLN A 123 19.92 -4.16 -9.09
N THR A 124 20.48 -4.92 -8.14
CA THR A 124 21.86 -5.44 -8.25
C THR A 124 21.95 -6.66 -9.16
N THR A 125 20.83 -7.25 -9.57
CA THR A 125 20.76 -8.38 -10.48
C THR A 125 20.51 -7.99 -11.94
N ALA A 126 20.31 -6.69 -12.23
CA ALA A 126 20.25 -6.23 -13.62
C ALA A 126 21.68 -6.27 -14.21
N PRO A 127 21.91 -6.94 -15.35
CA PRO A 127 23.23 -6.91 -16.00
C PRO A 127 23.62 -5.44 -16.28
N PRO A 128 24.90 -5.06 -16.13
CA PRO A 128 25.34 -3.72 -16.48
C PRO A 128 24.93 -3.42 -17.93
N PRO A 129 24.55 -2.17 -18.26
CA PRO A 129 24.21 -1.81 -19.62
C PRO A 129 25.40 -2.22 -20.50
N THR A 130 25.14 -3.10 -21.47
CA THR A 130 26.13 -3.50 -22.46
C THR A 130 26.62 -2.23 -23.15
N GLN A 131 27.82 -1.79 -22.81
CA GLN A 131 28.49 -0.74 -23.56
C GLN A 131 28.66 -1.30 -24.97
N SER A 132 27.86 -0.79 -25.91
CA SER A 132 28.04 -1.09 -27.32
C SER A 132 29.48 -0.72 -27.67
N PRO A 133 30.26 -1.62 -28.30
CA PRO A 133 31.62 -1.29 -28.67
C PRO A 133 31.56 -0.09 -29.63
N GLN A 134 32.07 1.05 -29.19
CA GLN A 134 32.31 2.19 -30.06
C GLN A 134 33.37 1.74 -31.06
N THR A 135 32.94 1.43 -32.28
CA THR A 135 33.84 1.27 -33.43
C THR A 135 34.59 2.58 -33.62
N ARG A 136 35.92 2.48 -33.50
CA ARG A 136 36.88 3.57 -33.77
C ARG A 136 36.86 3.99 -35.23
#